data_AF-A0A665V2N3-F1
#
_entry.id   AF-A0A665V2N3-F1
#
_cell.length_a   1.000
_cell.length_b   1.000
_cell.length_c   1.000
_cell.angle_alpha   90.00
_cell.angle_beta   90.00
_cell.angle_gamma   90.00
#
_symmetry.space_group_name_H-M   'P 1'
#
loop_
_entity.id
_entity.type
_entity.pdbx_description
1 polymer ?
#
loop_
_entity_poly.entity_id
_entity_poly.type
_entity_poly.pdbx_seq_one_letter_code
_entity_poly.pdbx_strand_id
1 'polypeptide(L)'
;MANSGAVQVKLELGHRAQVRKKPTVEGFTHDWMVFVRGPEHSNIQHFVEKVVFHLHESFPKPKRVCKDPPYKVEESGYAGFILPIEFRGFLTCWVDLLTSTTRNQGVKLKFTE
;
A
#
# COMPACT_ATOMS: atom_id res chain seq x y z
N MET A 1 -28.30 -22.64 -16.01
CA MET A 1 -27.43 -22.87 -14.83
C MET A 1 -26.46 -21.69 -14.78
N ALA A 2 -26.65 -20.74 -13.85
CA ALA A 2 -25.73 -19.61 -13.74
C ALA A 2 -24.44 -20.11 -13.09
N ASN A 3 -23.35 -20.12 -13.85
CA ASN A 3 -22.03 -20.41 -13.31
C ASN A 3 -21.61 -19.24 -12.41
N SER A 4 -21.82 -19.36 -11.10
CA SER A 4 -21.31 -18.43 -10.11
C SER A 4 -19.79 -18.63 -9.97
N GLY A 5 -19.04 -18.20 -10.99
CA GLY A 5 -17.59 -18.23 -10.98
C GLY A 5 -17.04 -17.14 -10.07
N ALA A 6 -16.25 -17.52 -9.07
CA ALA A 6 -15.38 -16.58 -8.36
C ALA A 6 -14.06 -16.49 -9.12
N VAL A 7 -13.57 -15.28 -9.36
CA VAL A 7 -12.18 -15.07 -9.79
C VAL A 7 -11.40 -14.68 -8.53
N GLN A 8 -10.13 -15.02 -8.44
CA GLN A 8 -9.29 -14.64 -7.32
C GLN A 8 -8.16 -13.76 -7.84
N VAL A 9 -7.94 -12.61 -7.20
CA VAL A 9 -6.82 -11.72 -7.50
C VAL A 9 -5.79 -11.78 -6.37
N LYS A 10 -4.51 -11.73 -6.73
CA LYS A 10 -3.40 -11.69 -5.77
C LYS A 10 -2.70 -10.35 -5.88
N LEU A 11 -2.49 -9.70 -4.74
CA LEU A 11 -1.72 -8.48 -4.61
C LEU A 11 -0.52 -8.73 -3.68
N GLU A 12 0.60 -8.08 -3.99
CA GLU A 12 1.79 -8.04 -3.15
C GLU A 12 1.90 -6.66 -2.52
N LEU A 13 1.93 -6.62 -1.19
CA LEU A 13 2.17 -5.43 -0.39
C LEU A 13 3.57 -5.55 0.21
N GLY A 14 4.39 -4.53 0.04
CA GLY A 14 5.77 -4.56 0.51
C GLY A 14 6.26 -3.18 0.93
N HIS A 15 7.38 -3.19 1.64
CA HIS A 15 8.11 -1.97 1.98
C HIS A 15 9.62 -2.22 1.99
N ARG A 16 10.38 -1.13 1.86
CA ARG A 16 11.83 -1.09 2.05
C ARG A 16 12.17 0.14 2.88
N ALA A 17 13.13 0.02 3.76
CA ALA A 17 13.68 1.13 4.53
C ALA A 17 15.21 1.05 4.44
N GLN A 18 15.85 2.21 4.34
CA GLN A 18 17.29 2.34 4.28
C GLN A 18 17.76 3.38 5.30
N VAL A 19 18.70 2.98 6.16
CA VAL A 19 19.34 3.88 7.12
C VAL A 19 20.18 4.91 6.36
N ARG A 20 20.05 6.18 6.74
CA ARG A 20 20.84 7.27 6.17
C ARG A 20 22.19 7.37 6.87
N LYS A 21 23.25 7.71 6.13
CA LYS A 21 24.58 7.99 6.71
C LYS A 21 24.57 9.22 7.64
N LYS A 22 23.72 10.19 7.34
CA LYS A 22 23.50 11.41 8.12
C LYS A 22 22.01 11.70 8.18
N PRO A 23 21.46 12.04 9.35
CA PRO A 23 20.07 12.48 9.45
C PRO A 23 19.78 13.69 8.56
N THR A 24 18.53 13.89 8.18
CA THR A 24 18.09 15.13 7.51
C THR A 24 18.12 16.31 8.49
N VAL A 25 17.89 17.54 8.01
CA VAL A 25 17.81 18.73 8.87
C VAL A 25 16.66 18.60 9.88
N GLU A 26 15.59 17.90 9.49
CA GLU A 26 14.43 17.58 10.32
C GLU A 26 14.69 16.41 11.28
N GLY A 27 15.86 15.77 11.21
CA GLY A 27 16.24 14.65 12.07
C GLY A 27 15.80 13.27 11.58
N PHE A 28 15.37 13.12 10.32
CA PHE A 28 14.98 11.81 9.78
C PHE A 28 16.19 10.90 9.57
N THR A 29 16.10 9.68 10.09
CA THR A 29 17.21 8.70 10.09
C THR A 29 17.11 7.68 8.95
N HIS A 30 15.93 7.53 8.36
CA HIS A 30 15.67 6.55 7.32
C HIS A 30 14.95 7.16 6.12
N ASP A 31 15.29 6.66 4.93
CA ASP A 31 14.46 6.79 3.74
C ASP A 31 13.68 5.48 3.56
N TRP A 32 12.38 5.58 3.30
CA TRP A 32 11.53 4.41 3.18
C TRP A 32 10.57 4.52 2.01
N MET A 33 10.13 3.36 1.56
CA MET A 33 9.20 3.19 0.46
C MET A 33 8.23 2.07 0.78
N VAL A 34 6.94 2.32 0.55
CA VAL A 34 5.88 1.30 0.59
C VAL A 34 5.27 1.17 -0.80
N PHE A 35 4.92 -0.05 -1.21
CA PHE A 35 4.36 -0.31 -2.52
C PHE A 35 3.27 -1.37 -2.52
N VAL A 36 2.41 -1.29 -3.52
CA VAL A 36 1.50 -2.36 -3.92
C VAL A 36 1.74 -2.72 -5.39
N ARG A 37 1.82 -4.01 -5.69
CA ARG A 37 2.02 -4.52 -7.05
C ARG A 37 1.34 -5.89 -7.23
N GLY A 38 1.30 -6.37 -8.47
CA GLY A 38 0.92 -7.75 -8.76
C GLY A 38 2.08 -8.72 -8.55
N PRO A 39 1.80 -10.03 -8.38
CA PRO A 39 2.83 -11.07 -8.36
C PRO A 39 3.66 -11.01 -9.63
N GLU A 40 4.98 -11.22 -9.50
CA GLU A 40 5.93 -11.20 -10.63
C GLU A 40 5.82 -9.93 -11.51
N HIS A 41 5.48 -8.78 -10.89
CA HIS A 41 5.27 -7.51 -11.61
C HIS A 41 4.10 -7.51 -12.61
N SER A 42 3.13 -8.40 -12.44
CA SER A 42 1.89 -8.41 -13.23
C SER A 42 1.11 -7.09 -13.11
N ASN A 43 0.42 -6.73 -14.20
CA ASN A 43 -0.36 -5.50 -14.27
C ASN A 43 -1.68 -5.62 -13.50
N ILE A 44 -1.78 -4.89 -12.39
CA ILE A 44 -2.99 -4.88 -11.53
C ILE A 44 -3.97 -3.75 -11.86
N GLN A 45 -3.60 -2.83 -12.77
CA GLN A 45 -4.44 -1.69 -13.14
C GLN A 45 -5.79 -2.09 -13.75
N HIS A 46 -5.89 -3.30 -14.30
CA HIS A 46 -7.13 -3.84 -14.84
C HIS A 46 -8.25 -4.02 -13.80
N PHE A 47 -7.90 -4.19 -12.52
CA PHE A 47 -8.87 -4.43 -11.44
C PHE A 47 -8.68 -3.51 -10.23
N VAL A 48 -7.62 -2.70 -10.20
CA VAL A 48 -7.37 -1.66 -9.19
C VAL A 48 -7.59 -0.29 -9.82
N GLU A 49 -8.60 0.44 -9.36
CA GLU A 49 -8.88 1.83 -9.73
C GLU A 49 -7.90 2.79 -9.03
N LYS A 50 -7.67 2.58 -7.74
CA LYS A 50 -6.71 3.36 -6.97
C LYS A 50 -6.31 2.65 -5.68
N VAL A 51 -5.14 3.04 -5.19
CA VAL A 51 -4.61 2.67 -3.90
C VAL A 51 -4.51 3.93 -3.04
N VAL A 52 -4.97 3.85 -1.79
CA VAL A 52 -4.86 4.94 -0.82
C VAL A 52 -3.96 4.49 0.33
N PHE A 53 -2.88 5.22 0.55
CA PHE A 53 -1.96 5.01 1.66
C PHE A 53 -2.28 6.02 2.76
N HIS A 54 -2.53 5.52 3.96
CA HIS A 54 -2.78 6.35 5.14
C HIS A 54 -1.50 6.43 5.97
N LEU A 55 -0.72 7.50 5.76
CA LEU A 55 0.46 7.81 6.53
C LEU A 55 0.06 8.33 7.92
N HIS A 56 1.02 8.31 8.86
CA HIS A 56 0.84 8.94 10.16
C HIS A 56 0.57 10.45 10.02
N GLU A 57 -0.19 11.04 10.95
CA GLU A 57 -0.62 12.44 10.87
C GLU A 57 0.53 13.46 10.91
N SER A 58 1.72 13.04 11.35
CA SER A 58 2.93 13.86 11.29
C SER A 58 3.40 14.18 9.86
N PHE A 59 2.93 13.44 8.85
CA PHE A 59 3.29 13.68 7.46
C PHE A 59 2.35 14.71 6.81
N PRO A 60 2.88 15.63 5.98
CA PRO A 60 2.03 16.51 5.20
C PRO A 60 1.21 15.67 4.21
N LYS A 61 -0.09 15.99 4.12
CA LYS A 61 -1.06 15.26 3.29
C LYS A 61 -0.98 13.74 3.57
N PRO A 62 -1.35 13.29 4.79
CA PRO A 62 -1.13 11.91 5.22
C PRO A 62 -1.94 10.90 4.40
N LYS A 63 -3.02 11.33 3.73
CA LYS A 63 -3.76 10.51 2.77
C LYS A 63 -3.18 10.64 1.37
N ARG A 64 -2.41 9.64 0.91
CA ARG A 64 -1.82 9.61 -0.44
C ARG A 64 -2.65 8.72 -1.36
N VAL A 65 -3.07 9.25 -2.51
CA VAL A 65 -3.90 8.52 -3.47
C VAL A 65 -3.11 8.30 -4.75
N CYS A 66 -2.90 7.04 -5.12
CA CYS A 66 -2.26 6.62 -6.37
C CYS A 66 -3.30 6.00 -7.28
N LYS A 67 -3.56 6.61 -8.45
CA LYS A 67 -4.51 6.11 -9.45
C LYS A 67 -3.84 5.28 -10.55
N ASP A 68 -2.55 5.50 -10.76
CA ASP A 68 -1.77 4.86 -11.82
C ASP A 68 -0.53 4.18 -11.24
N PRO A 69 -0.03 3.10 -11.86
CA PRO A 69 1.22 2.47 -11.46
C PRO A 69 2.42 3.39 -11.75
N PRO A 70 3.51 3.32 -10.96
CA PRO A 70 3.69 2.45 -9.81
C PRO A 70 2.94 2.94 -8.56
N TYR A 71 2.16 2.05 -7.92
CA TYR A 71 1.45 2.35 -6.68
C TYR A 71 2.43 2.31 -5.50
N LYS A 72 3.15 3.41 -5.27
CA LYS A 72 4.13 3.53 -4.19
C LYS A 72 4.11 4.90 -3.54
N VAL A 73 4.60 4.96 -2.30
CA VAL A 73 4.92 6.20 -1.59
C VAL A 73 6.35 6.11 -1.07
N GLU A 74 7.11 7.19 -1.27
CA GLU A 74 8.48 7.37 -0.80
C GLU A 74 8.53 8.57 0.14
N GLU A 75 9.16 8.40 1.30
CA GLU A 75 9.22 9.39 2.37
C GLU A 75 10.47 9.17 3.23
N SER A 76 10.80 10.16 4.07
CA SER A 76 11.82 10.02 5.10
C SER A 76 11.17 10.00 6.50
N GLY A 77 11.76 9.29 7.44
CA GLY A 77 11.20 9.17 8.80
C GLY A 77 12.22 8.70 9.83
N TYR A 78 11.79 8.68 11.09
CA TYR A 78 12.62 8.27 12.22
C TYR A 78 12.08 7.06 12.99
N ALA A 79 10.82 6.67 12.77
CA ALA A 79 10.15 5.61 13.52
C ALA A 79 9.13 4.83 12.68
N GLY A 80 8.97 3.54 13.02
CA GLY A 80 8.01 2.61 12.42
C GLY A 80 6.58 2.91 12.80
N PHE A 81 5.65 2.62 11.89
CA PHE A 81 4.22 2.76 12.15
C PHE A 81 3.41 1.75 11.34
N ILE A 82 2.15 1.56 11.73
CA ILE A 82 1.19 0.77 10.95
C ILE A 82 0.62 1.70 9.88
N LEU A 83 0.74 1.31 8.62
CA LEU A 83 0.27 2.07 7.47
C LEU A 83 -0.96 1.36 6.87
N PRO A 84 -2.19 1.83 7.15
CA PRO A 84 -3.39 1.32 6.49
C PRO A 84 -3.35 1.59 4.99
N ILE A 85 -3.72 0.58 4.20
CA ILE A 85 -3.82 0.68 2.73
C ILE A 85 -5.25 0.32 2.34
N GLU A 86 -5.94 1.25 1.68
CA GLU A 86 -7.29 1.04 1.12
C GLU A 86 -7.17 0.80 -0.40
N PHE A 87 -7.88 -0.22 -0.88
CA PHE A 87 -8.00 -0.55 -2.29
C PHE A 87 -9.37 -0.14 -2.82
N ARG A 88 -9.42 0.51 -3.98
CA ARG A 88 -10.65 0.62 -4.76
C ARG A 88 -10.47 -0.09 -6.09
N GLY A 89 -11.43 -0.95 -6.43
CA GLY A 89 -11.45 -1.68 -7.69
C GLY A 89 -12.67 -1.34 -8.52
N PHE A 90 -12.59 -1.64 -9.82
CA PHE A 90 -13.65 -1.32 -10.80
C PHE A 90 -14.85 -2.29 -10.77
N LEU A 91 -14.74 -3.38 -10.01
CA LEU A 91 -15.74 -4.43 -9.97
C LEU A 91 -16.60 -4.29 -8.72
N THR A 92 -17.81 -3.76 -8.88
CA THR A 92 -18.77 -3.54 -7.78
C THR A 92 -19.27 -4.84 -7.15
N CYS A 93 -19.43 -5.93 -7.92
CA CYS A 93 -19.87 -7.25 -7.44
C CYS A 93 -18.82 -7.98 -6.55
N TRP A 94 -17.60 -7.45 -6.49
CA TRP A 94 -16.49 -8.01 -5.74
C TRP A 94 -16.29 -7.39 -4.37
N VAL A 95 -16.90 -6.23 -4.15
CA VAL A 95 -16.86 -5.54 -2.86
C VAL A 95 -17.55 -6.40 -1.80
N ASP A 96 -18.60 -7.13 -2.14
CA ASP A 96 -19.38 -7.95 -1.19
C ASP A 96 -18.67 -9.26 -0.79
N LEU A 97 -17.95 -9.93 -1.71
CA LEU A 97 -17.25 -11.18 -1.40
C LEU A 97 -15.88 -10.94 -0.73
N LEU A 98 -15.19 -9.86 -1.10
CA LEU A 98 -13.93 -9.48 -0.46
C LEU A 98 -14.16 -8.83 0.89
N THR A 99 -15.18 -7.99 1.13
CA THR A 99 -15.41 -7.42 2.47
C THR A 99 -15.56 -8.49 3.55
N SER A 100 -16.09 -9.68 3.22
CA SER A 100 -16.12 -10.85 4.12
C SER A 100 -14.74 -11.46 4.42
N THR A 101 -13.74 -11.29 3.54
CA THR A 101 -12.42 -11.96 3.62
C THR A 101 -11.25 -10.98 3.85
N THR A 102 -11.43 -9.69 3.52
CA THR A 102 -10.42 -8.64 3.70
C THR A 102 -10.45 -8.19 5.15
N ARG A 103 -9.68 -8.89 6.00
CA ARG A 103 -9.11 -8.23 7.17
C ARG A 103 -8.38 -6.99 6.65
N ASN A 104 -8.62 -5.82 7.25
CA ASN A 104 -7.79 -4.62 7.08
C ASN A 104 -6.33 -4.96 7.40
N GLN A 105 -5.58 -5.52 6.45
CA GLN A 105 -4.18 -5.82 6.61
C GLN A 105 -3.41 -4.55 6.25
N GLY A 106 -3.34 -3.62 7.21
CA GLY A 106 -2.35 -2.54 7.14
C GLY A 106 -0.95 -3.13 7.07
N VAL A 107 -0.03 -2.48 6.35
CA VAL A 107 1.37 -2.88 6.31
C VAL A 107 2.04 -2.30 7.55
N LYS A 108 2.70 -3.14 8.36
CA LYS A 108 3.56 -2.65 9.43
C LYS A 108 4.91 -2.25 8.85
N LEU A 109 5.16 -0.94 8.75
CA LEU A 109 6.48 -0.44 8.40
C LEU A 109 7.41 -0.66 9.59
N LYS A 110 8.46 -1.45 9.37
CA LYS A 110 9.54 -1.66 10.33
C LYS A 110 10.80 -1.02 9.78
N PHE A 111 11.34 -0.07 10.52
CA PHE A 111 12.70 0.41 10.29
C PHE A 111 13.61 -0.56 11.04
N THR A 112 14.46 -1.26 10.30
CA THR A 112 15.53 -2.08 10.88
C THR A 112 16.69 -1.15 11.23
N GLU A 113 17.17 -1.21 12.47
CA GLU A 113 18.45 -0.59 12.87
C GLU A 113 19.64 -1.25 12.15
#